data_AF-A0A968W5Y6-F1
#
_entry.id   AF-A0A968W5Y6-F1
#
_cell.length_a   1.000
_cell.length_b   1.000
_cell.length_c   1.000
_cell.angle_alpha   90.00
_cell.angle_beta   90.00
_cell.angle_gamma   90.00
#
_symmetry.space_group_name_H-M   'P 1'
#
loop_
_entity.id
_entity.type
_entity.pdbx_description
1 polymer ?
#
loop_
_entity_poly.entity_id
_entity_poly.type
_entity_poly.pdbx_seq_one_letter_code
_entity_poly.pdbx_strand_id
1 'polypeptide(L)'
;MKSSIKSAEAIQIISEFVELQNNLILAFRQIYPNVSKSFSVNCPRQGLLSLEGEKWMFNKHGVGVYFQSENSDIIVDIHAGFVDYPQAFDAWRLVQYFESKGVEQIYYLTGVFDLTNKANNEDIVDDLLEHLLEDNIIQVAFVKLNLYRLKNIATDYRATILSQLSRLLNQNSD
;
A
#
# COMPACT_ATOMS: atom_id res chain seq x y z
N MET A 1 -5.08 -4.83 -20.20
CA MET A 1 -3.91 -5.70 -20.45
C MET A 1 -3.59 -6.33 -19.11
N LYS A 2 -3.74 -7.65 -19.00
CA LYS A 2 -3.51 -8.38 -17.75
C LYS A 2 -2.03 -8.30 -17.42
N SER A 3 -1.64 -7.65 -16.32
CA SER A 3 -0.22 -7.49 -15.98
C SER A 3 0.20 -8.45 -14.88
N SER A 4 1.22 -9.23 -15.19
CA SER A 4 1.97 -10.05 -14.25
C SER A 4 3.27 -9.32 -13.92
N ILE A 5 3.55 -9.10 -12.65
CA ILE A 5 4.72 -8.32 -12.20
C ILE A 5 5.68 -9.18 -11.37
N LYS A 6 6.95 -8.77 -11.29
CA LYS A 6 8.00 -9.48 -10.52
C LYS A 6 8.30 -8.79 -9.19
N SER A 7 9.06 -9.45 -8.30
CA SER A 7 9.42 -8.94 -6.96
C SER A 7 9.84 -7.47 -6.93
N ALA A 8 10.79 -7.08 -7.79
CA ALA A 8 11.32 -5.72 -7.79
C ALA A 8 10.25 -4.68 -8.16
N GLU A 9 9.40 -5.01 -9.14
CA GLU A 9 8.30 -4.16 -9.57
C GLU A 9 7.20 -4.10 -8.52
N ALA A 10 6.89 -5.20 -7.82
CA ALA A 10 5.95 -5.20 -6.71
C ALA A 10 6.40 -4.28 -5.57
N ILE A 11 7.68 -4.36 -5.18
CA ILE A 11 8.26 -3.48 -4.16
C ILE A 11 8.23 -2.02 -4.61
N GLN A 12 8.51 -1.77 -5.89
CA GLN A 12 8.42 -0.43 -6.47
C GLN A 12 6.99 0.11 -6.41
N ILE A 13 5.98 -0.68 -6.83
CA ILE A 13 4.57 -0.28 -6.80
C ILE A 13 4.10 0.00 -5.36
N ILE A 14 4.52 -0.81 -4.38
CA ILE A 14 4.23 -0.54 -2.96
C ILE A 14 4.90 0.75 -2.49
N SER A 15 6.13 1.03 -2.95
CA SER A 15 6.82 2.29 -2.64
C SER A 15 6.11 3.50 -3.24
N GLU A 16 5.69 3.41 -4.50
CA GLU A 16 4.87 4.43 -5.17
C GLU A 16 3.56 4.66 -4.43
N PHE A 17 2.89 3.59 -3.98
CA PHE A 17 1.67 3.68 -3.19
C PHE A 17 1.90 4.47 -1.89
N VAL A 18 2.94 4.13 -1.12
CA VAL A 18 3.25 4.77 0.17
C VAL A 18 3.57 6.26 -0.01
N GLU A 19 4.33 6.60 -1.05
CA GLU A 19 4.67 7.98 -1.38
C GLU A 19 3.43 8.78 -1.79
N LEU A 20 2.65 8.25 -2.73
CA LEU A 20 1.42 8.88 -3.20
C LEU A 20 0.39 9.06 -2.08
N GLN A 21 0.20 8.02 -1.25
CA GLN A 21 -0.64 8.07 -0.06
C GLN A 21 -0.22 9.24 0.85
N ASN A 22 1.06 9.31 1.19
CA ASN A 22 1.58 10.36 2.06
C ASN A 22 1.36 11.76 1.47
N ASN A 23 1.58 11.93 0.16
CA ASN A 23 1.41 13.20 -0.53
C ASN A 23 -0.08 13.62 -0.59
N LEU A 24 -0.98 12.67 -0.85
CA LEU A 24 -2.44 12.90 -0.79
C LEU A 24 -2.90 13.29 0.61
N ILE A 25 -2.39 12.62 1.65
CA ILE A 25 -2.68 12.97 3.05
C ILE A 25 -2.22 14.39 3.38
N LEU A 26 -1.01 14.77 2.95
CA LEU A 26 -0.47 16.11 3.19
C LEU A 26 -1.32 17.17 2.50
N ALA A 27 -1.65 16.98 1.22
CA ALA A 27 -2.52 17.88 0.47
C ALA A 27 -3.92 17.99 1.11
N PHE A 28 -4.51 16.85 1.49
CA PHE A 28 -5.81 16.80 2.14
C PHE A 28 -5.84 17.56 3.46
N ARG A 29 -4.79 17.42 4.28
CA ARG A 29 -4.66 18.13 5.58
C ARG A 29 -4.41 19.62 5.42
N GLN A 30 -3.79 20.05 4.33
CA GLN A 30 -3.64 21.48 4.04
C GLN A 30 -5.01 22.13 3.74
N ILE A 31 -5.89 21.42 3.02
CA ILE A 31 -7.24 21.90 2.70
C ILE A 31 -8.17 21.79 3.90
N TYR A 32 -8.07 20.70 4.67
CA TYR A 32 -8.95 20.41 5.82
C TYR A 32 -8.16 20.25 7.13
N PRO A 33 -7.49 21.28 7.65
CA PRO A 33 -6.55 21.16 8.78
C PRO A 33 -7.17 20.62 10.08
N ASN A 34 -8.49 20.76 10.25
CA ASN A 34 -9.18 20.26 11.43
C ASN A 34 -9.43 18.74 11.42
N VAL A 35 -9.20 18.01 10.30
CA VAL A 35 -9.36 16.54 10.28
C VAL A 35 -8.45 15.84 11.29
N SER A 36 -7.26 16.37 11.56
CA SER A 36 -6.34 15.81 12.56
C SER A 36 -6.85 15.93 14.00
N LYS A 37 -7.80 16.84 14.29
CA LYS A 37 -8.37 17.00 15.63
C LYS A 37 -9.47 15.97 15.91
N SER A 38 -10.25 15.63 14.88
CA SER A 38 -11.29 14.62 14.95
C SER A 38 -11.69 14.25 13.52
N PHE A 39 -11.23 13.10 13.04
CA PHE A 39 -11.51 12.65 11.68
C PHE A 39 -13.01 12.47 11.44
N SER A 40 -13.70 11.80 12.36
CA SER A 40 -15.13 11.50 12.21
C SER A 40 -16.00 12.75 12.07
N VAL A 41 -15.68 13.82 12.82
CA VAL A 41 -16.47 15.06 12.85
C VAL A 41 -16.04 16.02 11.74
N ASN A 42 -14.74 16.18 11.53
CA ASN A 42 -14.21 17.26 10.69
C ASN A 42 -13.90 16.82 9.25
N CYS A 43 -13.95 15.53 8.93
CA CYS A 43 -13.71 15.06 7.56
C CYS A 43 -14.96 15.29 6.69
N PRO A 44 -14.83 16.06 5.58
CA PRO A 44 -15.89 16.18 4.59
C PRO A 44 -16.27 14.81 4.02
N ARG A 45 -17.52 14.68 3.56
CA ARG A 45 -17.99 13.42 2.95
C ARG A 45 -17.38 13.16 1.59
N GLN A 46 -17.17 14.20 0.79
CA GLN A 46 -16.58 14.12 -0.54
C GLN A 46 -16.00 15.46 -0.95
N GLY A 47 -15.16 15.48 -1.97
CA GLY A 47 -14.63 16.69 -2.57
C GLY A 47 -13.57 16.42 -3.63
N LEU A 48 -12.87 17.48 -4.00
CA LEU A 48 -11.78 17.47 -4.98
C LEU A 48 -10.54 18.06 -4.34
N LEU A 49 -9.38 17.49 -4.67
CA LEU A 49 -8.07 18.10 -4.42
C LEU A 49 -7.19 17.99 -5.66
N SER A 50 -6.13 18.79 -5.70
CA SER A 50 -5.12 18.72 -6.74
C SER A 50 -3.78 18.33 -6.14
N LEU A 51 -3.10 17.37 -6.75
CA LEU A 51 -1.76 16.94 -6.38
C LEU A 51 -0.95 16.77 -7.68
N GLU A 52 0.20 17.44 -7.76
CA GLU A 52 1.13 17.32 -8.90
C GLU A 52 0.51 17.51 -10.30
N GLY A 53 -0.51 18.38 -10.39
CA GLY A 53 -1.22 18.66 -11.65
C GLY A 53 -2.34 17.66 -11.99
N GLU A 54 -2.53 16.64 -11.17
CA GLU A 54 -3.64 15.68 -11.26
C GLU A 54 -4.78 16.08 -10.31
N LYS A 55 -6.02 15.83 -10.73
CA LYS A 55 -7.21 16.04 -9.91
C LYS A 55 -7.64 14.72 -9.29
N TRP A 56 -7.94 14.78 -8.00
CA TRP A 56 -8.31 13.65 -7.20
C TRP A 56 -9.69 13.90 -6.58
N MET A 57 -10.65 13.06 -6.94
CA MET A 57 -11.90 12.95 -6.22
C MET A 57 -11.66 12.18 -4.94
N PHE A 58 -12.17 12.67 -3.81
CA PHE A 58 -12.14 11.93 -2.56
C PHE A 58 -13.55 11.68 -2.03
N ASN A 59 -13.74 10.52 -1.41
CA ASN A 59 -14.96 10.12 -0.73
C ASN A 59 -14.61 9.50 0.62
N LYS A 60 -15.19 10.03 1.70
CA LYS A 60 -15.11 9.43 3.02
C LYS A 60 -16.04 8.22 3.08
N HIS A 61 -15.52 7.09 3.54
CA HIS A 61 -16.28 5.88 3.80
C HIS A 61 -15.88 5.35 5.18
N GLY A 62 -16.83 4.84 5.97
CA GLY A 62 -16.56 4.34 7.33
C GLY A 62 -15.57 5.21 8.13
N VAL A 63 -14.38 4.65 8.35
CA VAL A 63 -13.24 5.28 9.04
C VAL A 63 -12.08 5.63 8.09
N GLY A 64 -12.29 5.79 6.80
CA GLY A 64 -11.25 6.05 5.80
C GLY A 64 -11.62 7.14 4.81
N VAL A 65 -10.67 7.43 3.92
CA VAL A 65 -10.90 8.28 2.74
C VAL A 65 -10.38 7.55 1.53
N TYR A 66 -11.25 7.36 0.56
CA TYR A 66 -10.92 6.84 -0.76
C TYR A 66 -10.61 8.02 -1.67
N PHE A 67 -9.48 7.98 -2.37
CA PHE A 67 -9.09 8.92 -3.41
C PHE A 67 -9.06 8.20 -4.76
N GLN A 68 -9.57 8.87 -5.79
CA GLN A 68 -9.51 8.39 -7.17
C GLN A 68 -9.05 9.52 -8.07
N SER A 69 -8.06 9.24 -8.90
CA SER A 69 -7.64 10.16 -9.95
C SER A 69 -8.70 10.28 -11.03
N GLU A 70 -8.95 11.50 -11.51
CA GLU A 70 -9.80 11.74 -12.68
C GLU A 70 -9.17 11.28 -14.01
N ASN A 71 -7.84 11.17 -14.08
CA ASN A 71 -7.12 10.94 -15.35
C ASN A 71 -6.55 9.53 -15.48
N SER A 72 -6.00 8.98 -14.39
CA SER A 72 -5.27 7.71 -14.40
C SER A 72 -6.07 6.54 -13.85
N ASP A 73 -7.29 6.80 -13.35
CA ASP A 73 -8.15 5.84 -12.64
C ASP A 73 -7.46 5.16 -11.44
N ILE A 74 -6.32 5.70 -10.99
CA ILE A 74 -5.59 5.21 -9.81
C ILE A 74 -6.41 5.46 -8.55
N ILE A 75 -6.41 4.46 -7.67
CA ILE A 75 -7.16 4.45 -6.42
C ILE A 75 -6.21 4.40 -5.23
N VAL A 76 -6.36 5.32 -4.29
CA VAL A 76 -5.65 5.27 -3.00
C VAL A 76 -6.66 5.33 -1.88
N ASP A 77 -6.81 4.24 -1.13
CA ASP A 77 -7.64 4.21 0.07
C ASP A 77 -6.78 4.37 1.33
N ILE A 78 -7.14 5.29 2.23
CA ILE A 78 -6.38 5.58 3.44
C ILE A 78 -7.21 5.30 4.70
N HIS A 79 -6.56 4.73 5.71
CA HIS A 79 -7.17 4.47 7.03
C HIS A 79 -7.21 5.76 7.85
N ALA A 80 -8.23 6.03 8.69
CA ALA A 80 -8.26 7.22 9.59
C ALA A 80 -7.02 7.35 10.49
N GLY A 81 -6.33 6.24 10.72
CA GLY A 81 -5.02 6.21 11.38
C GLY A 81 -3.90 6.93 10.63
N PHE A 82 -4.16 7.44 9.41
CA PHE A 82 -3.21 8.20 8.61
C PHE A 82 -2.68 9.45 9.32
N VAL A 83 -3.40 9.98 10.32
CA VAL A 83 -2.94 11.13 11.11
C VAL A 83 -1.67 10.76 11.88
N ASP A 84 -1.64 9.57 12.46
CA ASP A 84 -0.53 9.08 13.28
C ASP A 84 0.49 8.30 12.43
N TYR A 85 0.02 7.64 11.36
CA TYR A 85 0.83 6.76 10.50
C TYR A 85 0.57 7.02 9.01
N PRO A 86 0.98 8.17 8.46
CA PRO A 86 0.63 8.58 7.09
C PRO A 86 1.24 7.70 5.99
N GLN A 87 2.31 6.97 6.30
CA GLN A 87 2.98 6.05 5.38
C GLN A 87 2.64 4.58 5.66
N ALA A 88 1.75 4.30 6.62
CA ALA A 88 1.40 2.93 6.95
C ALA A 88 0.23 2.42 6.11
N PHE A 89 0.23 1.12 5.87
CA PHE A 89 -0.70 0.45 4.96
C PHE A 89 -1.00 -0.98 5.42
N ASP A 90 -2.02 -1.59 4.83
CA ASP A 90 -2.42 -2.98 5.04
C ASP A 90 -2.77 -3.64 3.70
N ALA A 91 -3.08 -4.93 3.72
CA ALA A 91 -3.40 -5.68 2.51
C ALA A 91 -4.59 -5.10 1.77
N TRP A 92 -5.68 -4.77 2.47
CA TRP A 92 -6.88 -4.23 1.83
C TRP A 92 -6.59 -3.01 0.94
N ARG A 93 -5.77 -2.07 1.43
CA ARG A 93 -5.43 -0.85 0.69
C ARG A 93 -4.53 -1.11 -0.50
N LEU A 94 -3.59 -2.04 -0.35
CA LEU A 94 -2.74 -2.47 -1.45
C LEU A 94 -3.52 -3.22 -2.52
N VAL A 95 -4.52 -4.05 -2.16
CA VAL A 95 -5.42 -4.68 -3.13
C VAL A 95 -6.07 -3.63 -4.02
N GLN A 96 -6.66 -2.58 -3.42
CA GLN A 96 -7.31 -1.51 -4.19
C GLN A 96 -6.33 -0.82 -5.14
N TYR A 97 -5.10 -0.56 -4.69
CA TYR A 97 -4.08 0.06 -5.53
C TYR A 97 -3.61 -0.85 -6.66
N PHE A 98 -3.32 -2.12 -6.37
CA PHE A 98 -2.94 -3.12 -7.37
C PHE A 98 -4.03 -3.31 -8.43
N GLU A 99 -5.28 -3.38 -8.02
CA GLU A 99 -6.43 -3.46 -8.93
C GLU A 99 -6.49 -2.22 -9.83
N SER A 100 -6.30 -1.01 -9.29
CA SER A 100 -6.29 0.23 -10.08
C SER A 100 -5.11 0.32 -11.07
N LYS A 101 -3.99 -0.34 -10.77
CA LYS A 101 -2.84 -0.49 -11.66
C LYS A 101 -3.00 -1.64 -12.67
N GLY A 102 -4.08 -2.42 -12.57
CA GLY A 102 -4.36 -3.58 -13.43
C GLY A 102 -3.46 -4.79 -13.15
N VAL A 103 -2.88 -4.87 -11.96
CA VAL A 103 -2.02 -5.99 -11.54
C VAL A 103 -2.91 -7.20 -11.24
N GLU A 104 -2.67 -8.29 -11.96
CA GLU A 104 -3.41 -9.54 -11.79
C GLU A 104 -2.60 -10.62 -11.08
N GLN A 105 -1.28 -10.62 -11.25
CA GLN A 105 -0.41 -11.63 -10.63
C GLN A 105 0.91 -11.02 -10.19
N ILE A 106 1.34 -11.37 -8.98
CA ILE A 106 2.62 -10.96 -8.42
C ILE A 106 3.48 -12.20 -8.25
N TYR A 107 4.62 -12.25 -8.93
CA TYR A 107 5.63 -13.26 -8.72
C TYR A 107 6.64 -12.72 -7.72
N TYR A 108 6.64 -13.27 -6.50
CA TYR A 108 7.54 -12.85 -5.45
C TYR A 108 8.41 -14.03 -4.99
N LEU A 109 9.71 -13.96 -5.32
CA LEU A 109 10.65 -15.08 -5.21
C LEU A 109 10.11 -16.32 -5.95
N THR A 110 9.77 -17.39 -5.22
CA THR A 110 9.19 -18.63 -5.74
C THR A 110 7.66 -18.66 -5.65
N GLY A 111 7.06 -17.72 -4.93
CA GLY A 111 5.61 -17.62 -4.75
C GLY A 111 4.92 -16.93 -5.91
N VAL A 112 3.66 -17.30 -6.14
CA VAL A 112 2.74 -16.64 -7.07
C VAL A 112 1.51 -16.21 -6.30
N PHE A 113 1.24 -14.91 -6.31
CA PHE A 113 0.11 -14.28 -5.65
C PHE A 113 -0.87 -13.84 -6.74
N ASP A 114 -1.96 -14.60 -6.91
CA ASP A 114 -2.94 -14.40 -7.99
C ASP A 114 -4.13 -13.55 -7.51
N LEU A 115 -4.19 -12.31 -8.00
CA LEU A 115 -5.21 -11.32 -7.64
C LEU A 115 -6.41 -11.31 -8.60
N THR A 116 -6.53 -12.30 -9.49
CA THR A 116 -7.66 -12.38 -10.44
C THR A 116 -8.96 -12.77 -9.76
N ASN A 117 -8.91 -13.42 -8.59
CA ASN A 117 -10.08 -13.81 -7.81
C ASN A 117 -10.33 -12.84 -6.65
N LYS A 118 -11.14 -11.82 -6.91
CA LYS A 118 -11.48 -10.74 -5.97
C LYS A 118 -11.97 -11.18 -4.59
N ALA A 119 -12.51 -12.39 -4.44
CA ALA A 119 -13.05 -12.84 -3.16
C ALA A 119 -11.97 -13.02 -2.07
N ASN A 120 -10.74 -13.34 -2.46
CA ASN A 120 -9.65 -13.69 -1.53
C ASN A 120 -8.42 -12.77 -1.69
N ASN A 121 -8.55 -11.66 -2.43
CA ASN A 121 -7.40 -10.79 -2.73
C ASN A 121 -6.74 -10.22 -1.47
N GLU A 122 -7.50 -9.96 -0.41
CA GLU A 122 -6.96 -9.47 0.87
C GLU A 122 -6.04 -10.51 1.51
N ASP A 123 -6.51 -11.74 1.70
CA ASP A 123 -5.71 -12.85 2.26
C ASP A 123 -4.43 -13.10 1.43
N ILE A 124 -4.55 -13.05 0.09
CA ILE A 124 -3.41 -13.24 -0.82
C ILE A 124 -2.38 -12.11 -0.67
N VAL A 125 -2.82 -10.87 -0.51
CA VAL A 125 -1.91 -9.75 -0.28
C VAL A 125 -1.35 -9.78 1.15
N ASP A 126 -2.10 -10.26 2.14
CA ASP A 126 -1.58 -10.49 3.49
C ASP A 126 -0.44 -11.51 3.46
N ASP A 127 -0.59 -12.64 2.76
CA ASP A 127 0.49 -13.62 2.55
C ASP A 127 1.72 -12.95 1.89
N LEU A 128 1.52 -12.08 0.90
CA LEU A 128 2.62 -11.30 0.29
C LEU A 128 3.32 -10.39 1.32
N LEU A 129 2.56 -9.76 2.21
CA LEU A 129 3.11 -8.91 3.28
C LEU A 129 3.93 -9.72 4.29
N GLU A 130 3.52 -10.95 4.60
CA GLU A 130 4.33 -11.85 5.42
C GLU A 130 5.69 -12.16 4.77
N HIS A 131 5.69 -12.43 3.46
CA HIS A 131 6.94 -12.63 2.72
C HIS A 131 7.83 -11.37 2.75
N LEU A 132 7.25 -10.18 2.59
CA LEU A 132 7.98 -8.90 2.65
C LEU A 132 8.51 -8.57 4.06
N LEU A 133 7.80 -9.01 5.11
CA LEU A 133 8.25 -8.89 6.51
C LEU A 133 9.47 -9.78 6.76
N GLU A 134 9.40 -11.04 6.34
CA GLU A 134 10.50 -12.01 6.48
C GLU A 134 11.75 -11.56 5.71
N ASP A 135 11.55 -10.95 4.53
CA ASP A 135 12.62 -10.39 3.71
C ASP A 135 13.11 -9.01 4.20
N ASN A 136 12.60 -8.53 5.34
CA ASN A 136 13.02 -7.30 5.98
C ASN A 136 12.79 -6.03 5.11
N ILE A 137 11.84 -6.09 4.17
CA ILE A 137 11.47 -4.97 3.29
C ILE A 137 10.47 -4.05 3.97
N ILE A 138 9.55 -4.65 4.74
CA ILE A 138 8.58 -3.93 5.55
C ILE A 138 8.76 -4.28 7.03
N GLN A 139 8.08 -3.53 7.88
CA GLN A 139 7.96 -3.83 9.30
C GLN A 139 6.58 -3.43 9.81
N VAL A 140 6.15 -4.05 10.90
CA VAL A 140 4.91 -3.68 11.58
C VAL A 140 5.04 -2.25 12.12
N ALA A 141 4.11 -1.39 11.72
CA ALA A 141 3.92 -0.04 12.23
C ALA A 141 2.93 -0.01 13.40
N PHE A 142 1.83 -0.77 13.29
CA PHE A 142 0.81 -0.84 14.35
C PHE A 142 0.07 -2.18 14.35
N VAL A 143 0.40 -3.03 15.33
CA VAL A 143 -0.07 -4.44 15.42
C VAL A 143 -1.59 -4.55 15.46
N LYS A 144 -2.29 -3.69 16.21
CA LYS A 144 -3.74 -3.82 16.44
C LYS A 144 -4.56 -3.72 15.14
N LEU A 145 -4.02 -3.07 14.12
CA LEU A 145 -4.67 -2.87 12.83
C LEU A 145 -3.90 -3.51 11.68
N ASN A 146 -2.93 -4.40 11.97
CA ASN A 146 -2.05 -5.02 10.97
C ASN A 146 -1.46 -3.99 9.99
N LEU A 147 -1.04 -2.84 10.51
CA LEU A 147 -0.44 -1.81 9.66
C LEU A 147 1.06 -2.04 9.53
N TYR A 148 1.54 -1.97 8.30
CA TYR A 148 2.93 -2.10 7.90
C TYR A 148 3.49 -0.77 7.42
N ARG A 149 4.82 -0.64 7.41
CA ARG A 149 5.54 0.45 6.75
C ARG A 149 6.79 -0.09 6.07
N LEU A 150 7.23 0.57 5.01
CA LEU A 150 8.51 0.27 4.37
C LEU A 150 9.67 0.53 5.34
N LYS A 151 10.66 -0.37 5.35
CA LYS A 151 11.95 -0.11 5.99
C LYS A 151 12.77 0.84 5.11
N ASN A 152 13.57 1.70 5.73
CA ASN A 152 14.43 2.62 4.99
C ASN A 152 15.59 1.84 4.36
N ILE A 153 15.47 1.51 3.07
CA ILE A 153 16.33 0.56 2.34
C ILE A 153 17.77 1.08 2.20
N ALA A 154 17.99 2.39 2.35
CA ALA A 154 19.31 3.02 2.26
C ALA A 154 20.33 2.47 3.28
N THR A 155 19.89 1.81 4.35
CA THR A 155 20.77 1.32 5.41
C THR A 155 20.92 -0.21 5.45
N ASP A 156 20.09 -0.99 4.74
CA ASP A 156 19.95 -2.43 5.03
C ASP A 156 19.87 -3.37 3.81
N TYR A 157 20.36 -2.93 2.66
CA TYR A 157 20.36 -3.72 1.41
C TYR A 157 21.02 -5.11 1.55
N ARG A 158 22.04 -5.23 2.41
CA ARG A 158 22.70 -6.52 2.70
C ARG A 158 21.81 -7.49 3.46
N ALA A 159 21.05 -7.02 4.46
CA ALA A 159 20.15 -7.90 5.21
C ALA A 159 19.01 -8.40 4.31
N THR A 160 18.48 -7.56 3.44
CA THR A 160 17.46 -7.95 2.45
C THR A 160 17.98 -9.04 1.52
N ILE A 161 19.18 -8.87 0.92
CA ILE A 161 19.78 -9.90 0.06
C ILE A 161 20.02 -11.21 0.81
N LEU A 162 20.54 -11.14 2.04
CA LEU A 162 20.82 -12.34 2.84
C LEU A 162 19.54 -13.09 3.20
N SER A 163 18.45 -12.38 3.53
CA SER A 163 17.16 -13.01 3.81
C SER A 163 16.60 -13.73 2.58
N GLN A 164 16.60 -13.04 1.43
CA GLN A 164 16.14 -13.62 0.16
C GLN A 164 16.96 -14.84 -0.26
N LEU A 165 18.29 -14.79 -0.16
CA LEU A 165 19.17 -15.92 -0.47
C LEU A 165 18.94 -17.11 0.47
N SER A 166 18.78 -16.85 1.78
CA SER A 166 18.48 -17.90 2.76
C SER A 166 17.20 -18.65 2.39
N ARG A 167 16.14 -17.89 2.04
CA ARG A 167 14.85 -18.47 1.65
C ARG A 167 14.95 -19.31 0.37
N LEU A 168 15.66 -18.81 -0.64
CA LEU A 168 15.88 -19.55 -1.88
C LEU A 168 16.68 -20.84 -1.66
N LEU A 169 17.66 -20.84 -0.75
CA LEU A 169 18.44 -22.04 -0.44
C LEU A 169 17.63 -23.08 0.35
N ASN A 170 16.82 -22.63 1.31
CA ASN A 170 16.01 -23.52 2.14
C ASN A 170 14.86 -24.19 1.36
N GLN A 171 14.34 -23.55 0.31
CA GLN A 171 13.27 -24.11 -0.53
C GLN A 171 13.76 -25.12 -1.60
N ASN A 172 15.07 -25.20 -1.86
CA ASN A 172 15.67 -26.16 -2.80
C ASN A 172 16.26 -27.40 -2.10
N SER A 173 15.99 -27.57 -0.80
CA SER A 173 16.57 -28.63 0.05
C SER A 173 15.60 -29.81 0.32
N ASP A 174 14.40 -29.77 -0.26
CA ASP A 174 13.40 -30.86 -0.26
C ASP A 174 13.23 -31.44 -1.67
#